data_AF-A0A8T3XGB4-F1
#
_entry.id   AF-A0A8T3XGB4-F1
#
_cell.length_a   1.000
_cell.length_b   1.000
_cell.length_c   1.000
_cell.angle_alpha   90.00
_cell.angle_beta   90.00
_cell.angle_gamma   90.00
#
_symmetry.space_group_name_H-M   'P 1'
#
loop_
_entity.id
_entity.type
_entity.pdbx_description
1 polymer ?
#
loop_
_entity_poly.entity_id
_entity_poly.type
_entity_poly.pdbx_seq_one_letter_code
_entity_poly.pdbx_strand_id
1 'polypeptide(L)' 'MEKGIRILFRELGPVKTIEFFQRMGINKGNSLKEIESITKKLSKEEILEKIRKARK' A
#
# COMPACT_ATOMS: atom_id res chain seq x y z
N MET A 1 12.38 1.86 0.42
CA MET A 1 11.06 1.35 -0.01
C MET A 1 10.76 -0.05 0.51
N GLU A 2 11.74 -0.98 0.52
CA GLU A 2 11.57 -2.33 1.10
C GLU A 2 11.06 -2.34 2.55
N LYS A 3 11.46 -1.38 3.39
CA LYS A 3 10.94 -1.26 4.78
C LYS A 3 9.42 -1.07 4.82
N GLY A 4 8.85 -0.22 3.96
CA GLY A 4 7.41 0.06 3.97
C GLY A 4 6.58 -1.14 3.53
N ILE A 5 7.02 -1.81 2.45
CA ILE A 5 6.40 -3.04 1.96
C ILE A 5 6.54 -4.15 3.00
N ARG A 6 7.72 -4.36 3.59
CA ARG A 6 7.92 -5.35 4.66
C ARG A 6 7.03 -5.09 5.87
N ILE A 7 6.83 -3.82 6.27
CA ILE A 7 5.92 -3.47 7.36
C ILE A 7 4.48 -3.83 7.00
N LEU A 8 4.03 -3.53 5.77
CA LEU A 8 2.69 -3.92 5.31
C LEU A 8 2.51 -5.44 5.32
N PHE A 9 3.46 -6.19 4.75
CA PHE A 9 3.43 -7.65 4.78
C PHE A 9 3.42 -8.22 6.21
N ARG A 10 4.14 -7.59 7.15
CA ARG A 10 4.16 -7.99 8.55
C ARG A 10 2.84 -7.67 9.29
N GLU A 11 2.24 -6.51 9.04
CA GLU A 11 1.05 -6.03 9.77
C GLU A 11 -0.28 -6.53 9.21
N LEU A 12 -0.35 -6.71 7.89
CA LEU A 12 -1.55 -7.10 7.15
C LEU A 12 -1.50 -8.57 6.68
N GLY A 13 -0.30 -9.12 6.51
CA GLY A 13 -0.10 -10.40 5.84
C GLY A 13 -0.09 -10.24 4.31
N PRO A 14 0.36 -11.28 3.57
CA PRO A 14 0.58 -11.20 2.13
C PRO A 14 -0.70 -10.91 1.34
N VAL A 15 -1.82 -11.55 1.69
CA VAL A 15 -3.10 -11.39 0.99
C VAL A 15 -3.64 -9.96 1.13
N LYS A 16 -3.78 -9.47 2.37
CA LYS A 16 -4.30 -8.12 2.63
C LYS A 16 -3.35 -7.00 2.16
N THR A 17 -2.06 -7.29 2.06
CA THR A 17 -1.09 -6.35 1.45
C THR A 17 -1.32 -6.20 -0.05
N ILE A 18 -1.59 -7.31 -0.76
CA ILE A 18 -1.94 -7.25 -2.18
C ILE A 18 -3.26 -6.50 -2.38
N GLU A 19 -4.29 -6.76 -1.57
CA GLU A 19 -5.54 -6.00 -1.61
C GLU A 19 -5.33 -4.50 -1.33
N PHE A 20 -4.46 -4.17 -0.36
CA PHE A 20 -4.11 -2.79 -0.06
C PHE A 20 -3.49 -2.11 -1.30
N PHE A 21 -2.57 -2.77 -2.00
CA PHE A 21 -1.99 -2.25 -3.24
C PHE A 21 -3.05 -2.09 -4.33
N GLN A 22 -3.92 -3.07 -4.54
CA GLN A 22 -5.02 -2.95 -5.50
C GLN A 22 -5.96 -1.77 -5.17
N ARG A 23 -6.32 -1.56 -3.90
CA ARG A 23 -7.13 -0.41 -3.44
C ARG A 23 -6.40 0.94 -3.54
N MET A 24 -5.08 0.90 -3.65
CA MET A 24 -4.24 2.07 -3.94
C MET A 24 -4.10 2.31 -5.45
N GLY A 25 -4.70 1.47 -6.30
CA GLY A 25 -4.52 1.53 -7.75
C GLY A 25 -3.16 1.03 -8.21
N ILE A 26 -2.42 0.32 -7.34
CA ILE A 26 -1.13 -0.29 -7.64
C ILE A 26 -1.39 -1.69 -8.19
N ASN A 27 -1.14 -1.87 -9.48
CA ASN A 27 -1.24 -3.11 -10.21
C ASN A 27 0.13 -3.70 -10.51
N LYS A 28 0.15 -4.99 -10.89
CA LYS A 28 1.37 -5.77 -11.18
C LYS A 28 2.26 -5.17 -12.29
N GLY A 29 1.73 -4.23 -13.08
CA GLY A 29 2.44 -3.51 -14.13
C GLY A 29 2.92 -2.11 -13.76
N ASN A 30 2.59 -1.58 -12.58
CA ASN A 30 3.07 -0.26 -12.19
C ASN A 30 4.56 -0.30 -11.85
N SER A 31 5.29 0.63 -12.44
CA SER A 31 6.69 0.87 -12.13
C SER A 31 6.83 1.43 -10.72
N LEU A 32 8.00 1.24 -10.11
CA LEU A 32 8.32 1.81 -8.79
C LEU A 32 8.04 3.33 -8.71
N LYS A 33 8.34 4.08 -9.78
CA LYS A 33 8.03 5.52 -9.87
C LYS A 33 6.54 5.83 -9.80
N GLU A 34 5.68 5.00 -10.37
CA GLU A 34 4.24 5.20 -10.33
C GLU A 34 3.70 4.95 -8.92
N ILE A 35 4.21 3.90 -8.26
CA ILE A 35 3.89 3.59 -6.87
C ILE A 35 4.30 4.75 -5.95
N GLU A 36 5.50 5.31 -6.14
CA GLU A 36 5.95 6.49 -5.41
C GLU A 36 5.09 7.72 -5.70
N SER A 37 4.65 7.94 -6.93
CA SER A 37 3.79 9.07 -7.29
C SER A 37 2.41 8.96 -6.62
N ILE A 38 1.81 7.77 -6.62
CA ILE A 38 0.54 7.48 -5.95
C ILE A 38 0.68 7.69 -4.44
N THR A 39 1.73 7.12 -3.84
CA THR A 39 1.92 7.18 -2.38
C THR A 39 2.35 8.55 -1.88
N LYS A 40 3.08 9.35 -2.67
CA LYS A 40 3.44 10.73 -2.31
C LYS A 40 2.26 11.70 -2.37
N LYS A 41 1.24 11.41 -3.17
CA LYS A 41 0.02 12.23 -3.26
C LYS A 41 -0.94 12.00 -2.10
N LEU A 42 -0.70 10.99 -1.28
CA LEU A 42 -1.55 10.64 -0.15
C LEU A 42 -0.98 11.20 1.14
N SER A 43 -1.85 11.81 1.93
CA SER A 43 -1.51 12.22 3.29
C SER A 43 -1.33 10.99 4.18
N LYS A 44 -0.52 11.12 5.25
CA LYS A 44 -0.30 10.04 6.22
C LYS A 44 -1.61 9.46 6.77
N GLU A 45 -2.61 10.30 6.99
CA GLU A 45 -3.92 9.91 7.50
C GLU A 45 -4.69 9.05 6.49
N GLU A 46 -4.65 9.40 5.21
CA GLU A 46 -5.29 8.61 4.14
C GLU A 46 -4.66 7.22 4.00
N ILE A 47 -3.32 7.15 4.13
CA ILE A 47 -2.59 5.87 4.12
C ILE A 47 -3.03 5.02 5.32
N LEU A 48 -3.11 5.60 6.52
CA LEU A 48 -3.53 4.89 7.73
C LEU A 48 -4.99 4.42 7.65
N GLU A 49 -5.89 5.22 7.09
CA GLU A 49 -7.28 4.83 6.89
C GLU A 49 -7.39 3.66 5.91
N LYS A 50 -6.66 3.70 4.80
CA LYS A 50 -6.61 2.60 3.83
C LYS A 50 -6.03 1.32 4.46
N ILE A 51 -4.99 1.43 5.31
CA ILE A 51 -4.45 0.30 6.07
C ILE A 51 -5.51 -0.28 7.02
N ARG A 52 -6.24 0.56 7.77
CA ARG A 52 -7.33 0.11 8.65
C ARG A 52 -8.44 -0.61 7.89
N LYS A 53 -8.83 -0.08 6.72
CA LYS A 53 -9.84 -0.71 5.84
C LYS A 53 -9.39 -2.04 5.25
N ALA A 54 -8.09 -2.24 5.03
CA ALA A 54 -7.53 -3.51 4.57
C ALA A 54 -7.37 -4.55 5.70
N ARG A 55 -7.34 -4.11 6.96
CA ARG A 55 -7.16 -5.00 8.12
C ARG A 55 -8.45 -5.68 8.57
N LYS A 56 -9.63 -5.11 8.32
CA LYS A 56 -10.93 -5.81 8.43
C LYS A 56 -10.94 -6.95 7.42
#